data_AF-A0A4V5NCB8-F1
#
_entry.id   AF-A0A4V5NCB8-F1
#
_cell.length_a   1.000
_cell.length_b   1.000
_cell.length_c   1.000
_cell.angle_alpha   90.00
_cell.angle_beta   90.00
_cell.angle_gamma   90.00
#
_symmetry.space_group_name_H-M   'P 1'
#
loop_
_entity.id
_entity.type
_entity.pdbx_description
1 polymer ?
#
loop_
_entity_poly.entity_id
_entity_poly.type
_entity_poly.pdbx_seq_one_letter_code
_entity_poly.pdbx_strand_id
1 'polypeptide(L)'
;MSVDLLQPPTHLPPSTAVRISQQAPSFLQSHSSTYLPYPLSLLTTSETQETWQTYENLLLSCLRTGDDRSAHICLERLTQRFGEKNERVLALRGLYEEATAESEEALEGVLRGYEALLQEDPTNMPIRKRRIALIRSMGRPADATVALVGLVDTSPTDAEAWSELADLYLSQSAYAQA
;
A
#
# COMPACT_ATOMS: atom_id res chain seq x y z
N MET A 1 -10.74 -10.80 18.15
CA MET A 1 -9.78 -10.73 17.03
C MET A 1 -8.39 -10.58 17.61
N SER A 2 -7.38 -11.28 17.08
CA SER A 2 -5.99 -11.16 17.57
C SER A 2 -5.49 -9.73 17.39
N VAL A 3 -4.94 -9.13 18.45
CA VAL A 3 -4.36 -7.78 18.45
C VAL A 3 -3.34 -7.58 17.30
N ASP A 4 -2.73 -8.67 16.84
CA ASP A 4 -1.76 -8.69 15.73
C ASP A 4 -2.34 -8.24 14.38
N LEU A 5 -3.62 -8.48 14.09
CA LEU A 5 -4.22 -8.16 12.78
C LEU A 5 -4.47 -6.66 12.59
N LEU A 6 -4.49 -5.89 13.68
CA LEU A 6 -4.72 -4.45 13.66
C LEU A 6 -3.41 -3.65 13.68
N GLN A 7 -2.25 -4.30 13.85
CA GLN A 7 -0.97 -3.60 13.87
C GLN A 7 -0.55 -3.16 12.47
N PRO A 8 -0.09 -1.90 12.30
CA PRO A 8 0.39 -1.42 11.01
C PRO A 8 1.64 -2.20 10.60
N PRO A 9 1.75 -2.63 9.33
CA PRO A 9 2.80 -3.55 8.89
C PRO A 9 4.18 -2.91 8.71
N THR A 10 4.29 -1.59 8.80
CA THR A 10 5.51 -0.81 8.53
C THR A 10 6.70 -1.17 9.45
N HIS A 11 6.45 -1.77 10.61
CA HIS A 11 7.49 -2.18 11.56
C HIS A 11 7.39 -3.64 12.01
N LEU A 12 6.63 -4.48 11.30
CA LEU A 12 6.46 -5.87 11.70
C LEU A 12 7.69 -6.71 11.37
N PRO A 13 8.23 -7.49 12.32
CA PRO A 13 9.33 -8.40 12.04
C PRO A 13 8.86 -9.49 11.06
N PRO A 14 9.76 -10.06 10.23
CA PRO A 14 9.38 -11.04 9.20
C PRO A 14 8.56 -12.22 9.74
N SER A 15 8.88 -12.72 10.93
CA SER A 15 8.13 -13.80 11.59
C SER A 15 6.67 -13.44 11.88
N THR A 16 6.40 -12.17 12.21
CA THR A 16 5.04 -11.70 12.47
C THR A 16 4.29 -11.49 11.17
N ALA A 17 4.93 -10.97 10.11
CA ALA A 17 4.31 -10.87 8.79
C ALA A 17 3.88 -12.26 8.26
N VAL A 18 4.72 -13.28 8.41
CA VAL A 18 4.38 -14.67 8.07
C VAL A 18 3.17 -15.14 8.89
N ARG A 19 3.18 -14.96 10.20
CA ARG A 19 2.06 -15.36 11.07
C ARG A 19 0.74 -14.69 10.69
N ILE A 20 0.78 -13.40 10.32
CA ILE A 20 -0.41 -12.66 9.86
C ILE A 20 -0.89 -13.18 8.51
N SER A 21 0.02 -13.37 7.54
CA SER A 21 -0.34 -13.90 6.21
C SER A 21 -1.01 -15.29 6.28
N GLN A 22 -0.55 -16.16 7.19
CA GLN A 22 -1.13 -17.49 7.40
C GLN A 22 -2.58 -17.45 7.93
N GLN A 23 -3.02 -16.33 8.48
CA GLN A 23 -4.41 -16.13 8.91
C GLN A 23 -5.32 -15.68 7.76
N ALA A 24 -4.77 -15.29 6.60
CA ALA A 24 -5.57 -14.80 5.49
C ALA A 24 -6.62 -15.81 5.00
N PRO A 25 -6.32 -17.11 4.80
CA PRO A 25 -7.32 -18.05 4.29
C PRO A 25 -8.54 -18.21 5.21
N SER A 26 -8.32 -18.28 6.53
CA SER A 26 -9.41 -18.44 7.50
C SER A 26 -10.23 -17.15 7.66
N PHE A 27 -9.56 -15.99 7.64
CA PHE A 27 -10.22 -14.69 7.66
C PHE A 27 -11.09 -14.50 6.40
N LEU A 28 -10.53 -14.76 5.21
CA LEU A 28 -11.23 -14.61 3.94
C LEU A 28 -12.41 -15.58 3.79
N GLN A 29 -12.30 -16.80 4.32
CA GLN A 29 -13.41 -17.76 4.34
C GLN A 29 -14.55 -17.30 5.26
N SER A 30 -14.22 -16.84 6.47
CA SER A 30 -15.21 -16.35 7.45
C SER A 30 -15.89 -15.05 7.02
N HIS A 31 -15.22 -14.24 6.21
CA HIS A 31 -15.73 -12.98 5.66
C HIS A 31 -16.09 -13.09 4.17
N SER A 32 -16.29 -14.30 3.67
CA SER A 32 -16.82 -14.52 2.32
C SER A 32 -18.29 -14.11 2.32
N SER A 33 -18.56 -12.85 2.01
CA SER A 33 -19.90 -12.28 2.10
C SER A 33 -20.86 -13.01 1.15
N THR A 34 -21.92 -13.56 1.71
CA THR A 34 -23.15 -13.92 1.00
C THR A 34 -23.71 -12.62 0.41
N TYR A 35 -23.55 -12.43 -0.90
CA TYR A 35 -23.94 -11.17 -1.56
C TYR A 35 -25.46 -10.97 -1.50
N LEU A 36 -25.92 -10.21 -0.51
CA LEU A 36 -27.25 -9.61 -0.55
C LEU A 36 -27.13 -8.22 -1.21
N PRO A 37 -27.99 -7.89 -2.18
CA PRO A 37 -28.00 -6.56 -2.77
C PRO A 37 -28.42 -5.51 -1.73
N TYR A 38 -27.93 -4.28 -1.87
CA TYR A 38 -28.40 -3.15 -1.06
C TYR A 38 -29.93 -2.97 -1.22
N PRO A 39 -30.70 -2.73 -0.14
CA PRO A 39 -30.28 -2.48 1.24
C PRO A 39 -30.22 -3.74 2.13
N LEU A 40 -30.46 -4.95 1.60
CA LEU A 40 -30.53 -6.19 2.40
C LEU A 40 -29.19 -6.58 3.01
N SER A 41 -28.07 -6.16 2.41
CA SER A 41 -26.74 -6.29 3.01
C SER A 41 -26.67 -5.66 4.41
N LEU A 42 -27.37 -4.53 4.65
CA LEU A 42 -27.37 -3.84 5.93
C LEU A 42 -27.91 -4.69 7.09
N LEU A 43 -28.68 -5.74 6.78
CA LEU A 43 -29.27 -6.63 7.79
C LEU A 43 -28.32 -7.72 8.26
N THR A 44 -27.25 -8.01 7.50
CA THR A 44 -26.39 -9.19 7.73
C THR A 44 -24.91 -8.87 7.92
N THR A 45 -24.42 -7.71 7.46
CA THR A 45 -23.01 -7.32 7.62
C THR A 45 -22.84 -6.28 8.72
N SER A 46 -22.29 -6.70 9.87
CA SER A 46 -21.67 -5.77 10.82
C SER A 46 -20.29 -5.37 10.28
N GLU A 47 -20.27 -4.42 9.36
CA GLU A 47 -19.00 -3.84 8.90
C GLU A 47 -18.43 -2.95 10.02
N THR A 48 -17.19 -3.22 10.43
CA THR A 48 -16.49 -2.36 11.38
C THR A 48 -15.21 -1.82 10.76
N GLN A 49 -14.69 -0.72 11.31
CA GLN A 49 -13.42 -0.14 10.86
C GLN A 49 -12.27 -1.16 11.00
N GLU A 50 -12.30 -1.99 12.04
CA GLU A 50 -11.32 -3.04 12.31
C GLU A 50 -11.30 -4.11 11.21
N THR A 51 -12.46 -4.44 10.63
CA THR A 51 -12.55 -5.40 9.51
C THR A 51 -11.76 -4.88 8.30
N TRP A 52 -11.95 -3.61 7.94
CA TRP A 52 -11.27 -3.02 6.79
C TRP A 52 -9.78 -2.80 7.03
N GLN A 53 -9.40 -2.39 8.25
CA GLN A 53 -8.00 -2.34 8.65
C GLN A 53 -7.33 -3.73 8.57
N THR A 54 -8.06 -4.78 8.94
CA THR A 54 -7.57 -6.17 8.83
C THR A 54 -7.33 -6.57 7.37
N TYR A 55 -8.23 -6.23 6.45
CA TYR A 55 -8.03 -6.48 5.02
C TYR A 55 -6.76 -5.80 4.49
N GLU A 56 -6.50 -4.55 4.87
CA GLU A 56 -5.30 -3.85 4.44
C GLU A 56 -4.02 -4.45 5.04
N ASN A 57 -4.03 -4.74 6.34
CA ASN A 57 -2.88 -5.34 7.00
C ASN A 57 -2.58 -6.76 6.47
N LEU A 58 -3.63 -7.52 6.12
CA LEU A 58 -3.50 -8.83 5.46
C LEU A 58 -2.95 -8.67 4.05
N LEU A 59 -3.47 -7.74 3.24
CA LEU A 59 -2.93 -7.46 1.90
C LEU A 59 -1.42 -7.20 1.97
N LEU A 60 -1.01 -6.27 2.84
CA LEU A 60 0.39 -5.89 2.99
C LEU A 60 1.25 -7.05 3.51
N SER A 61 0.75 -7.85 4.44
CA SER A 61 1.48 -9.01 4.95
C SER A 61 1.61 -10.13 3.91
N CYS A 62 0.54 -10.39 3.16
CA CYS A 62 0.52 -11.38 2.09
C CYS A 62 1.49 -11.01 0.96
N LEU A 63 1.52 -9.75 0.54
CA LEU A 63 2.50 -9.28 -0.45
C LEU A 63 3.95 -9.47 0.04
N ARG A 64 4.23 -9.16 1.31
CA ARG A 64 5.56 -9.38 1.90
C ARG A 64 5.99 -10.85 1.94
N THR A 65 5.04 -11.78 1.94
CA THR A 65 5.30 -13.23 2.03
C THR A 65 5.10 -13.97 0.71
N GLY A 66 4.72 -13.27 -0.37
CA GLY A 66 4.45 -13.85 -1.69
C GLY A 66 3.12 -14.61 -1.81
N ASP A 67 2.14 -14.36 -0.92
CA ASP A 67 0.78 -14.89 -1.09
C ASP A 67 -0.08 -13.91 -1.90
N ASP A 68 0.28 -13.76 -3.17
CA ASP A 68 -0.34 -12.78 -4.07
C ASP A 68 -1.83 -13.06 -4.29
N ARG A 69 -2.24 -14.33 -4.17
CA ARG A 69 -3.64 -14.73 -4.30
C ARG A 69 -4.49 -14.15 -3.16
N SER A 70 -4.07 -14.31 -1.92
CA SER A 70 -4.80 -13.75 -0.78
C SER A 70 -4.76 -12.22 -0.79
N ALA A 71 -3.62 -11.63 -1.18
CA ALA A 71 -3.49 -10.18 -1.36
C ALA A 71 -4.49 -9.64 -2.39
N HIS A 72 -4.63 -10.30 -3.53
CA HIS A 72 -5.58 -9.91 -4.58
C HIS A 72 -7.03 -9.97 -4.09
N ILE A 73 -7.42 -11.02 -3.35
CA ILE A 73 -8.78 -11.11 -2.77
C ILE A 73 -9.03 -9.96 -1.79
N CYS A 74 -8.05 -9.60 -0.96
CA CYS A 74 -8.18 -8.46 -0.05
C CYS A 74 -8.35 -7.14 -0.83
N LEU A 75 -7.56 -6.94 -1.89
CA LEU A 75 -7.65 -5.75 -2.74
C LEU A 75 -9.03 -5.64 -3.43
N GLU A 76 -9.56 -6.74 -3.94
CA GLU A 76 -10.88 -6.77 -4.57
C GLU A 76 -11.99 -6.44 -3.57
N ARG A 77 -11.90 -6.94 -2.33
CA ARG A 77 -12.84 -6.58 -1.26
C ARG A 77 -12.79 -5.09 -0.91
N LEU A 78 -11.60 -4.52 -0.79
CA LEU A 78 -11.41 -3.09 -0.53
C LEU A 78 -11.93 -2.25 -1.71
N THR A 79 -11.64 -2.67 -2.94
CA THR A 79 -12.09 -2.00 -4.17
C THR A 79 -13.62 -2.01 -4.27
N GLN A 80 -14.24 -3.17 -4.05
CA GLN A 80 -15.70 -3.30 -4.08
C GLN A 80 -16.38 -2.39 -3.04
N ARG A 81 -15.75 -2.22 -1.88
CA ARG A 81 -16.33 -1.46 -0.76
C ARG A 81 -16.14 0.05 -0.88
N PHE A 82 -14.96 0.50 -1.28
CA PHE A 82 -14.58 1.92 -1.26
C PHE A 82 -14.55 2.55 -2.64
N GLY A 83 -14.63 1.74 -3.70
CA GLY A 83 -14.58 2.15 -5.09
C GLY A 83 -13.16 2.24 -5.64
N GLU A 84 -13.05 2.06 -6.95
CA GLU A 84 -11.78 2.06 -7.68
C GLU A 84 -11.04 3.40 -7.64
N LYS A 85 -11.78 4.51 -7.48
CA LYS A 85 -11.21 5.88 -7.45
C LYS A 85 -10.77 6.33 -6.06
N ASN A 86 -10.95 5.51 -5.03
CA ASN A 86 -10.49 5.87 -3.69
C ASN A 86 -8.96 5.91 -3.66
N GLU A 87 -8.37 7.01 -3.18
CA GLU A 87 -6.91 7.22 -3.21
C GLU A 87 -6.12 6.12 -2.51
N ARG A 88 -6.63 5.62 -1.38
CA ARG A 88 -6.00 4.52 -0.63
C ARG A 88 -6.09 3.20 -1.39
N VAL A 89 -7.22 2.92 -2.03
CA VAL A 89 -7.39 1.75 -2.90
C VAL A 89 -6.47 1.82 -4.12
N LEU A 90 -6.35 2.98 -4.76
CA LEU A 90 -5.43 3.19 -5.89
C LEU A 90 -3.98 2.89 -5.49
N ALA A 91 -3.54 3.38 -4.32
CA ALA A 91 -2.19 3.11 -3.81
C ALA A 91 -1.97 1.63 -3.46
N LEU A 92 -2.98 0.94 -2.89
CA LEU A 92 -2.90 -0.49 -2.61
C LEU A 92 -2.90 -1.33 -3.89
N ARG A 93 -3.63 -0.91 -4.92
CA ARG A 93 -3.63 -1.54 -6.25
C ARG A 93 -2.26 -1.40 -6.91
N GLY A 94 -1.71 -0.20 -6.94
CA GLY A 94 -0.37 0.01 -7.48
C GLY A 94 0.70 -0.76 -6.68
N LEU A 95 0.62 -0.82 -5.35
CA LEU A 95 1.53 -1.65 -4.54
C LEU A 95 1.41 -3.15 -4.88
N TYR A 96 0.20 -3.66 -5.14
CA TYR A 96 0.00 -5.03 -5.62
C TYR A 96 0.66 -5.24 -6.99
N GLU A 97 0.48 -4.31 -7.93
CA GLU A 97 1.09 -4.36 -9.26
C GLU A 97 2.62 -4.31 -9.19
N GLU A 98 3.19 -3.48 -8.31
CA GLU A 98 4.63 -3.42 -8.06
C GLU A 98 5.18 -4.75 -7.52
N ALA A 99 4.49 -5.33 -6.53
CA ALA A 99 4.94 -6.56 -5.88
C ALA A 99 4.84 -7.79 -6.79
N THR A 100 3.91 -7.77 -7.75
CA THR A 100 3.67 -8.87 -8.70
C THR A 100 4.30 -8.65 -10.08
N ALA A 101 5.03 -7.54 -10.27
CA ALA A 101 5.72 -7.25 -11.51
C ALA A 101 6.85 -8.25 -11.78
N GLU A 102 6.79 -8.92 -12.92
CA GLU A 102 7.79 -9.93 -13.32
C GLU A 102 9.01 -9.34 -14.05
N SER A 103 9.00 -8.04 -14.35
CA SER A 103 10.06 -7.37 -15.11
C SER A 103 10.18 -5.89 -14.78
N GLU A 104 11.33 -5.31 -15.11
CA GLU A 104 11.57 -3.87 -15.03
C GLU A 104 10.61 -3.08 -15.94
N GLU A 105 10.25 -3.63 -17.10
CA GLU A 105 9.28 -3.00 -18.01
C GLU A 105 7.87 -2.94 -17.40
N ALA A 106 7.49 -3.97 -16.64
CA ALA A 106 6.23 -3.95 -15.88
C ALA A 106 6.26 -2.88 -14.79
N LEU A 107 7.37 -2.74 -14.05
CA LEU A 107 7.55 -1.68 -13.05
C LEU A 107 7.51 -0.28 -13.68
N GLU A 108 8.13 -0.08 -14.84
CA GLU A 108 8.01 1.17 -15.62
C GLU A 108 6.55 1.42 -16.06
N GLY A 109 5.79 0.37 -16.36
CA GLY A 109 4.35 0.46 -16.61
C GLY A 109 3.57 0.98 -15.42
N VAL A 110 3.84 0.46 -14.22
CA VAL A 110 3.22 0.93 -12.97
C VAL A 110 3.62 2.38 -12.69
N LEU A 111 4.89 2.74 -12.89
CA LEU A 111 5.38 4.10 -12.72
C LEU A 111 4.65 5.10 -13.62
N ARG A 112 4.45 4.76 -14.90
CA ARG A 112 3.64 5.56 -15.84
C ARG A 112 2.18 5.66 -15.40
N GLY A 113 1.62 4.59 -14.83
CA GLY A 113 0.27 4.60 -14.25
C GLY A 113 0.14 5.62 -13.11
N TYR A 114 1.11 5.65 -12.19
CA TYR A 114 1.15 6.68 -11.15
C TYR A 114 1.30 8.09 -11.70
N GLU A 115 2.13 8.29 -12.72
CA GLU A 115 2.27 9.59 -13.35
C GLU A 115 0.97 10.06 -14.00
N ALA A 116 0.23 9.18 -14.68
CA ALA A 116 -1.08 9.50 -15.24
C ALA A 116 -2.08 9.92 -14.15
N LEU A 117 -2.16 9.16 -13.04
CA LEU A 117 -3.02 9.51 -11.91
C LEU A 117 -2.66 10.88 -11.30
N LEU A 118 -1.37 11.23 -11.23
CA LEU A 118 -0.91 12.52 -10.72
C LEU A 118 -1.08 13.68 -11.70
N GLN A 119 -1.19 13.41 -13.01
CA GLN A 119 -1.61 14.42 -13.97
C GLN A 119 -3.09 14.77 -13.80
N GLU A 120 -3.93 13.77 -13.46
CA GLU A 120 -5.35 14.00 -13.17
C GLU A 120 -5.56 14.68 -11.81
N ASP A 121 -4.88 14.18 -10.76
CA ASP A 121 -4.92 14.74 -9.42
C ASP A 121 -3.51 14.81 -8.79
N PRO A 122 -2.84 15.97 -8.87
CA PRO A 122 -1.51 16.15 -8.29
C PRO A 122 -1.50 16.18 -6.77
N THR A 123 -2.66 16.20 -6.12
CA THR A 123 -2.79 16.27 -4.64
C THR A 123 -2.91 14.89 -3.99
N ASN A 124 -3.06 13.82 -4.78
CA ASN A 124 -3.18 12.44 -4.32
C ASN A 124 -1.90 11.96 -3.60
N MET A 125 -1.87 12.16 -2.28
CA MET A 125 -0.70 11.90 -1.44
C MET A 125 -0.28 10.43 -1.42
N PRO A 126 -1.20 9.46 -1.30
CA PRO A 126 -0.85 8.04 -1.36
C PRO A 126 -0.10 7.68 -2.66
N ILE A 127 -0.57 8.15 -3.81
CA ILE A 127 0.10 7.88 -5.10
C ILE A 127 1.44 8.60 -5.21
N ARG A 128 1.56 9.85 -4.73
CA ARG A 128 2.87 10.55 -4.69
C ARG A 128 3.91 9.76 -3.90
N LYS A 129 3.55 9.25 -2.71
CA LYS A 129 4.43 8.43 -1.88
C LYS A 129 4.78 7.10 -2.56
N ARG A 130 3.81 6.40 -3.16
CA ARG A 130 4.06 5.16 -3.91
C ARG A 130 5.00 5.37 -5.09
N ARG A 131 4.78 6.41 -5.88
CA ARG A 131 5.65 6.78 -7.02
C ARG A 131 7.10 6.95 -6.57
N ILE A 132 7.33 7.68 -5.50
CA ILE A 132 8.67 7.89 -4.93
C ILE A 132 9.31 6.57 -4.48
N ALA A 133 8.53 5.74 -3.76
CA ALA A 133 9.01 4.44 -3.27
C ALA A 133 9.41 3.51 -4.43
N LEU A 134 8.63 3.50 -5.52
CA LEU A 134 8.90 2.73 -6.71
C LEU A 134 10.16 3.22 -7.44
N ILE A 135 10.33 4.53 -7.62
CA ILE A 135 11.56 5.11 -8.22
C ILE A 135 12.80 4.66 -7.42
N ARG A 136 12.71 4.69 -6.08
CA ARG A 136 13.80 4.22 -5.22
C ARG A 136 14.05 2.72 -5.38
N SER A 137 13.02 1.88 -5.39
CA SER A 137 13.18 0.42 -5.51
C SER A 137 13.76 0.00 -6.88
N MET A 138 13.51 0.79 -7.92
CA MET A 138 14.09 0.63 -9.26
C MET A 138 15.55 1.11 -9.35
N GLY A 139 16.21 1.44 -8.24
CA GLY A 139 17.63 1.81 -8.24
C GLY A 139 17.92 3.21 -8.76
N ARG A 140 16.94 4.14 -8.70
CA ARG A 140 17.07 5.53 -9.14
C ARG A 140 17.06 6.51 -7.94
N PRO A 141 18.02 6.44 -7.00
CA PRO A 141 17.98 7.19 -5.75
C PRO A 141 18.06 8.72 -5.93
N ALA A 142 18.76 9.20 -6.97
CA ALA A 142 18.83 10.63 -7.27
C ALA A 142 17.46 11.19 -7.66
N ASP A 143 16.73 10.49 -8.55
CA ASP A 143 15.37 10.87 -8.96
C ASP A 143 14.41 10.82 -7.77
N ALA A 144 14.53 9.80 -6.91
CA ALA A 144 13.74 9.69 -5.69
C ALA A 144 14.03 10.86 -4.72
N THR A 145 15.29 11.29 -4.61
CA THR A 145 15.68 12.44 -3.77
C THR A 145 15.03 13.72 -4.26
N VAL A 146 15.09 14.00 -5.56
CA VAL A 146 14.43 15.18 -6.16
C VAL A 146 12.93 15.15 -5.90
N ALA A 147 12.29 14.00 -6.08
CA ALA A 147 10.87 13.85 -5.85
C ALA A 147 10.49 14.00 -4.35
N LEU A 148 11.32 13.53 -3.43
CA LEU A 148 11.12 13.70 -1.98
C LEU A 148 11.30 15.14 -1.52
N VAL A 149 12.28 15.87 -2.05
CA VAL A 149 12.44 17.31 -1.79
C VAL A 149 11.15 18.04 -2.17
N GLY A 150 10.63 17.81 -3.39
CA GLY A 150 9.35 18.38 -3.80
C GLY A 150 8.15 17.91 -2.97
N LEU A 151 8.20 16.72 -2.37
CA LEU A 151 7.17 16.24 -1.45
C LEU A 151 7.18 17.03 -0.14
N VAL A 152 8.33 17.15 0.51
CA VAL A 152 8.46 17.83 1.82
C VAL A 152 8.26 19.34 1.71
N ASP A 153 8.57 19.95 0.57
CA ASP A 153 8.26 21.37 0.29
C ASP A 153 6.74 21.63 0.37
N THR A 154 5.94 20.67 -0.09
CA THR A 154 4.46 20.75 -0.05
C THR A 154 3.83 20.14 1.20
N SER A 155 4.59 19.30 1.93
CA SER A 155 4.13 18.52 3.08
C SER A 155 5.13 18.59 4.23
N PRO A 156 5.41 19.78 4.79
CA PRO A 156 6.51 19.97 5.73
C PRO A 156 6.32 19.22 7.07
N THR A 157 5.10 18.81 7.40
CA THR A 157 4.77 18.07 8.63
C THR A 157 4.83 16.55 8.47
N ASP A 158 5.18 16.04 7.29
CA ASP A 158 5.23 14.61 7.01
C ASP A 158 6.56 14.00 7.52
N ALA A 159 6.54 13.48 8.75
CA ALA A 159 7.71 12.90 9.38
C ALA A 159 8.26 11.67 8.62
N GLU A 160 7.39 10.89 7.96
CA GLU A 160 7.82 9.74 7.16
C GLU A 160 8.62 10.21 5.94
N ALA A 161 8.13 11.22 5.22
CA ALA A 161 8.83 11.77 4.06
C ALA A 161 10.20 12.36 4.43
N TRP A 162 10.29 13.04 5.56
CA TRP A 162 11.58 13.53 6.07
C TRP A 162 12.55 12.41 6.45
N SER A 163 12.06 11.37 7.13
CA SER A 163 12.88 10.20 7.47
C SER A 163 13.42 9.51 6.20
N GLU A 164 12.57 9.32 5.19
CA GLU A 164 12.98 8.68 3.94
C GLU A 164 13.97 9.54 3.14
N LEU A 165 13.83 10.86 3.18
CA LEU A 165 14.78 11.79 2.55
C LEU A 165 16.16 11.73 3.24
N ALA A 166 16.19 11.68 4.58
CA ALA A 166 17.43 11.53 5.34
C ALA A 166 18.14 10.21 5.01
N ASP A 167 17.39 9.10 4.95
CA ASP A 167 17.93 7.79 4.56
C ASP A 167 18.53 7.80 3.14
N LEU A 168 17.89 8.49 2.20
CA LEU A 168 18.44 8.67 0.85
C LEU A 168 19.73 9.49 0.86
N TYR A 169 19.80 10.57 1.63
CA TYR A 169 21.03 11.35 1.76
C TYR A 169 22.16 10.53 2.38
N LEU A 170 21.89 9.73 3.41
CA LEU A 170 22.87 8.80 3.98
C LEU A 170 23.39 7.81 2.94
N SER A 171 22.49 7.20 2.15
CA SER A 171 22.89 6.26 1.09
C SER A 171 23.79 6.88 0.01
N GLN A 172 23.73 8.21 -0.14
CA GLN A 172 24.52 8.99 -1.09
C GLN A 172 25.75 9.68 -0.46
N SER A 173 26.08 9.36 0.81
CA SER A 173 27.16 10.02 1.58
C SER A 173 26.98 11.54 1.78
N ALA A 174 25.75 12.05 1.66
CA ALA A 174 25.40 13.46 1.87
C ALA A 174 25.08 13.73 3.35
N TYR A 175 26.04 13.46 4.24
CA TYR A 175 25.83 13.45 5.71
C TYR A 175 25.37 14.78 6.32
N ALA A 176 25.63 15.91 5.68
CA ALA A 176 25.20 17.21 6.20
C ALA A 176 23.70 17.48 5.94
N GLN A 177 23.12 16.79 4.96
CA GLN A 177 21.70 16.90 4.59
C GLN A 177 20.84 15.79 5.21
N ALA A 178 21.47 14.67 5.61
CA ALA A 178 20.85 13.60 6.37
C ALA A 178 20.59 14.02 7.83
#